data_AF-A0A2P2I1X9-F1
#
_entry.id   AF-A0A2P2I1X9-F1
#
_cell.length_a   1.000
_cell.length_b   1.000
_cell.length_c   1.000
_cell.angle_alpha   90.00
_cell.angle_beta   90.00
_cell.angle_gamma   90.00
#
_symmetry.space_group_name_H-M   'P 1'
#
loop_
_entity.id
_entity.type
_entity.pdbx_description
1 polymer ?
#
loop_
_entity_poly.entity_id
_entity_poly.type
_entity_poly.pdbx_seq_one_letter_code
_entity_poly.pdbx_strand_id
1 'polypeptide(L)'
;MHYYEYAPDSFIGQLVTKIERSGTVYALNEESNFRLLNLSMQSTLVDGLYTTGYNCTYPNVFAFEGNFDPYYYINLVGTYRWMAKWFMLAYLGGIFLLKRYMKNREKFDLRPVLVLWNIGLALLSLWGGIRCAQELYQLMDNYGFKFSMCFAGRAFLDNRVG
;
A
#
# COMPACT_ATOMS: atom_id res chain seq x y z
N MET A 1 6.84 21.19 -7.05
CA MET A 1 6.11 20.34 -8.00
C MET A 1 6.32 20.88 -9.40
N HIS A 2 7.02 20.15 -10.26
CA HIS A 2 7.17 20.54 -11.67
C HIS A 2 6.10 19.80 -12.47
N TYR A 3 5.01 20.49 -12.79
CA TYR A 3 4.00 20.00 -13.73
C TYR A 3 4.20 20.69 -15.07
N TYR A 4 4.03 19.93 -16.14
CA TYR A 4 4.05 20.46 -17.50
C TYR A 4 2.65 20.27 -18.08
N GLU A 5 2.00 21.38 -18.44
CA GLU A 5 0.71 21.41 -19.14
C GLU A 5 0.93 21.46 -20.65
N TYR A 6 0.21 20.63 -21.39
CA TYR A 6 0.30 20.56 -22.85
C TYR A 6 -1.07 20.23 -23.47
N ALA A 7 -1.32 20.78 -24.66
CA ALA A 7 -2.56 20.58 -25.40
C ALA A 7 -2.59 19.20 -26.11
N PRO A 8 -3.72 18.47 -26.08
CA PRO A 8 -3.84 17.07 -26.51
C PRO A 8 -3.65 16.84 -28.02
N ASP A 9 -3.82 17.87 -28.84
CA ASP A 9 -3.67 17.90 -30.30
C ASP A 9 -2.24 18.16 -30.78
N SER A 10 -1.30 18.39 -29.87
CA SER A 10 0.11 18.63 -30.18
C SER A 10 0.88 17.33 -30.49
N PHE A 11 1.97 17.44 -31.27
CA PHE A 11 2.94 16.36 -31.48
C PHE A 11 3.45 15.75 -30.16
N ILE A 12 3.49 16.56 -29.10
CA ILE A 12 3.86 16.12 -27.75
C ILE A 12 2.85 15.12 -27.20
N GLY A 13 1.54 15.29 -27.45
CA GLY A 13 0.51 14.31 -27.06
C GLY A 13 0.72 12.93 -27.68
N GLN A 14 1.11 12.86 -28.96
CA GLN A 14 1.42 11.59 -29.63
C GLN A 14 2.69 10.92 -29.06
N LEU A 15 3.71 11.71 -28.70
CA LEU A 15 4.89 11.18 -28.03
C LEU A 15 4.57 10.66 -26.62
N VAL A 16 3.71 11.36 -25.90
CA VAL A 16 3.29 10.99 -24.55
C VAL A 16 2.60 9.62 -24.53
N THR A 17 1.65 9.37 -25.43
CA THR A 17 0.99 8.04 -25.51
C THR A 17 1.98 6.91 -25.80
N LYS A 18 3.05 7.19 -26.56
CA LYS A 18 4.12 6.23 -26.84
C LYS A 18 5.02 5.99 -25.62
N ILE A 19 5.31 7.03 -24.84
CA ILE A 19 6.10 6.96 -23.59
C ILE A 19 5.28 6.29 -22.47
N GLU A 20 3.98 6.53 -22.42
CA GLU A 20 3.07 5.88 -21.46
C GLU A 20 3.10 4.35 -21.60
N ARG A 21 3.25 3.85 -22.84
CA ARG A 21 3.42 2.42 -23.12
C ARG A 21 4.72 1.84 -22.57
N SER A 22 5.72 2.68 -22.33
CA SER A 22 6.98 2.30 -21.68
C SER A 22 6.85 2.19 -20.16
N GLY A 23 5.74 2.63 -19.55
CA GLY A 23 5.46 2.53 -18.12
C GLY A 23 6.27 3.48 -17.22
N THR A 24 7.02 4.43 -17.80
CA THR A 24 7.85 5.39 -17.06
C THR A 24 7.13 6.69 -16.73
N VAL A 25 6.09 7.03 -17.49
CA VAL A 25 5.28 8.24 -17.33
C VAL A 25 3.80 7.88 -17.46
N TYR A 26 2.94 8.54 -16.70
CA TYR A 26 1.49 8.40 -16.80
C TYR A 26 0.86 9.75 -17.13
N ALA A 27 -0.02 9.79 -18.14
CA ALA A 27 -0.75 10.98 -18.51
C ALA A 27 -2.13 10.98 -17.85
N LEU A 28 -2.37 11.95 -16.96
CA LEU A 28 -3.69 12.26 -16.45
C LEU A 28 -4.38 13.19 -17.44
N ASN A 29 -5.58 12.82 -17.87
CA ASN A 29 -6.36 13.64 -18.78
C ASN A 29 -7.30 14.54 -17.96
N GLU A 30 -7.04 15.84 -17.94
CA GLU A 30 -7.92 16.88 -17.42
C GLU A 30 -8.58 17.58 -18.63
N GLU A 31 -9.77 18.15 -18.46
CA GLU A 31 -10.68 18.56 -19.54
C GLU A 31 -10.04 19.35 -20.71
N SER A 32 -8.99 20.14 -20.47
CA SER A 32 -8.26 20.88 -21.50
C SER A 32 -6.75 20.62 -21.56
N ASN A 33 -6.18 19.83 -20.65
CA ASN A 33 -4.74 19.65 -20.46
C ASN A 33 -4.44 18.22 -20.00
N PHE A 34 -3.30 17.66 -20.42
CA PHE A 34 -2.79 16.44 -19.79
C PHE A 34 -1.69 16.74 -18.77
N ARG A 35 -1.79 16.18 -17.56
CA ARG A 35 -0.71 16.23 -16.57
C ARG A 35 0.17 14.99 -16.68
N LEU A 36 1.47 15.18 -16.81
CA LEU A 36 2.44 14.08 -16.87
C LEU A 36 2.99 13.76 -15.47
N LEU A 37 2.77 12.54 -15.03
CA LEU A 37 3.37 11.97 -13.82
C LEU A 37 4.58 11.15 -14.19
N ASN A 38 5.76 11.54 -13.73
CA ASN A 38 6.97 10.75 -13.91
C ASN A 38 7.06 9.67 -12.80
N LEU A 39 6.85 8.41 -13.17
CA LEU A 39 6.83 7.25 -12.27
C LEU A 39 8.24 6.68 -11.99
N SER A 40 9.24 7.15 -12.75
CA SER A 40 10.64 6.75 -12.56
C SER A 40 11.36 7.52 -11.46
N MET A 41 10.76 8.62 -10.98
CA MET A 41 11.34 9.41 -9.88
C MET A 41 11.36 8.60 -8.60
N GLN A 42 12.53 8.49 -7.99
CA GLN A 42 12.66 7.99 -6.63
C GLN A 42 12.11 9.01 -5.64
N SER A 43 11.65 8.53 -4.50
CA SER A 43 11.20 9.38 -3.41
C SER A 43 12.34 10.25 -2.90
N THR A 44 12.13 11.56 -2.81
CA THR A 44 13.09 12.50 -2.22
C THR A 44 12.72 12.77 -0.77
N LEU A 45 13.69 13.01 0.10
CA LEU A 45 13.42 13.43 1.47
C LEU A 45 13.22 14.96 1.47
N VAL A 46 12.02 15.44 1.84
CA VAL A 46 11.70 16.86 1.99
C VAL A 46 11.22 17.07 3.43
N ASP A 47 11.89 17.94 4.18
CA ASP A 47 11.57 18.25 5.59
C ASP A 47 11.49 17.03 6.53
N GLY A 48 12.28 15.98 6.24
CA GLY A 48 12.30 14.74 7.03
C GLY A 48 11.25 13.70 6.62
N LEU A 49 10.43 13.99 5.61
CA LEU A 49 9.41 13.08 5.06
C LEU A 49 9.84 12.59 3.67
N TYR A 50 9.67 11.30 3.41
CA TYR A 50 9.88 10.75 2.06
C TYR A 50 8.72 11.14 1.17
N THR A 51 9.03 11.72 0.02
CA THR A 51 8.01 12.24 -0.88
C THR A 51 8.20 11.82 -2.31
N THR A 52 7.10 11.51 -2.97
CA THR A 52 7.04 11.06 -4.35
C THR A 52 6.59 12.21 -5.26
N GLY A 53 6.76 12.04 -6.59
CA GLY A 53 6.44 13.06 -7.58
C GLY A 53 4.94 13.37 -7.75
N TYR A 54 4.04 12.65 -7.09
CA TYR A 54 2.59 12.81 -7.19
C TYR A 54 1.99 13.16 -5.80
N ASN A 55 0.96 14.01 -5.77
CA ASN A 55 0.32 14.44 -4.53
C ASN A 55 -0.79 13.46 -4.11
N CYS A 56 -0.42 12.25 -3.73
CA CYS A 56 -1.38 11.28 -3.19
C CYS A 56 -1.54 11.52 -1.68
N THR A 57 -2.00 12.71 -1.28
CA THR A 57 -2.22 12.99 0.14
C THR A 57 -3.53 12.39 0.62
N TYR A 58 -3.43 11.66 1.72
CA TYR A 58 -4.52 11.15 2.54
C TYR A 58 -5.31 12.32 3.20
N PRO A 59 -6.65 12.32 3.16
CA PRO A 59 -7.50 13.41 3.64
C PRO A 59 -7.66 13.38 5.17
N ASN A 60 -7.45 12.21 5.80
CA ASN A 60 -7.63 12.00 7.23
C ASN A 60 -6.55 11.07 7.79
N VAL A 61 -5.37 11.62 8.00
CA VAL A 61 -4.27 10.92 8.65
C VAL A 61 -4.49 10.90 10.15
N PHE A 62 -4.39 9.73 10.77
CA PHE A 62 -4.41 9.65 12.23
C PHE A 62 -3.10 10.18 12.82
N ALA A 63 -3.13 10.72 14.04
CA ALA A 63 -1.95 11.26 14.71
C ALA A 63 -0.78 10.26 14.84
N PHE A 64 -1.07 8.96 14.88
CA PHE A 64 -0.04 7.91 14.91
C PHE A 64 0.51 7.57 13.51
N GLU A 65 -0.27 7.74 12.45
CA GLU A 65 0.15 7.50 11.07
C GLU A 65 1.13 8.58 10.61
N GLY A 66 1.00 9.81 11.09
CA GLY A 66 1.88 10.91 10.70
C GLY A 66 3.34 10.78 11.14
N ASN A 67 3.65 9.91 12.10
CA ASN A 67 5.02 9.61 12.53
C ASN A 67 5.52 8.26 11.99
N PHE A 68 4.76 7.59 11.13
CA PHE A 68 5.13 6.30 10.58
C PHE A 68 6.18 6.46 9.47
N ASP A 69 7.26 5.68 9.50
CA ASP A 69 8.28 5.65 8.44
C ASP A 69 8.19 4.35 7.62
N PRO A 70 7.50 4.36 6.45
CA PRO A 70 7.34 3.20 5.59
C PRO A 70 8.68 2.62 5.12
N TYR A 71 9.69 3.46 4.88
CA TYR A 71 10.99 3.00 4.37
C TYR A 71 11.71 2.18 5.41
N TYR A 72 11.68 2.62 6.66
CA TYR A 72 12.23 1.86 7.76
C TYR A 72 11.61 0.46 7.83
N TYR A 73 10.28 0.35 7.83
CA TYR A 73 9.60 -0.95 7.96
C TYR A 73 9.79 -1.85 6.72
N ILE A 74 9.77 -1.30 5.52
CA ILE A 74 10.02 -2.08 4.29
C ILE A 74 11.43 -2.63 4.29
N ASN A 75 12.42 -1.80 4.66
CA ASN A 75 13.81 -2.23 4.76
C ASN A 75 14.01 -3.26 5.87
N LEU A 76 13.35 -3.08 7.01
CA LEU A 76 13.34 -4.02 8.12
C LEU A 76 12.82 -5.39 7.65
N VAL A 77 11.62 -5.45 7.06
CA VAL A 77 11.04 -6.70 6.56
C VAL A 77 11.90 -7.33 5.47
N GLY A 78 12.48 -6.52 4.58
CA GLY A 78 13.41 -6.98 3.54
C GLY A 78 14.66 -7.65 4.14
N THR A 79 15.26 -7.03 5.15
CA THR A 79 16.48 -7.51 5.83
C THR A 79 16.22 -8.77 6.65
N TYR A 80 15.10 -8.82 7.38
CA TYR A 80 14.77 -9.91 8.30
C TYR A 80 13.88 -11.00 7.69
N ARG A 81 13.72 -11.05 6.36
CA ARG A 81 12.92 -12.07 5.67
C ARG A 81 13.31 -13.51 6.00
N TRP A 82 14.56 -13.75 6.39
CA TRP A 82 15.05 -15.06 6.82
C TRP A 82 14.41 -15.53 8.14
N MET A 83 14.00 -14.62 9.03
CA MET A 83 13.35 -14.95 10.30
C MET A 83 11.99 -15.63 10.09
N ALA A 84 11.27 -15.30 9.00
CA ALA A 84 9.98 -15.90 8.69
C ALA A 84 10.04 -17.44 8.61
N LYS A 85 11.16 -18.00 8.14
CA LYS A 85 11.35 -19.46 8.06
C LYS A 85 11.38 -20.09 9.46
N TRP A 86 12.04 -19.44 10.41
CA TRP A 86 12.14 -19.90 11.79
C TRP A 86 10.78 -19.88 12.49
N PHE A 87 10.00 -18.81 12.31
CA PHE A 87 8.63 -18.75 12.84
C PHE A 87 7.73 -19.84 12.25
N MET A 88 7.85 -20.12 10.95
CA MET A 88 7.06 -21.18 10.29
C MET A 88 7.42 -22.58 10.83
N LEU A 89 8.71 -22.85 11.01
CA LEU A 89 9.17 -24.11 11.63
C LEU A 89 8.73 -24.23 13.09
N ALA A 90 8.82 -23.15 13.86
CA ALA A 90 8.36 -23.13 15.25
C ALA A 90 6.84 -23.37 15.35
N TYR A 91 6.04 -22.76 14.46
CA TYR A 91 4.60 -22.97 14.40
C TYR A 91 4.23 -24.43 14.08
N LEU A 92 4.83 -25.00 13.03
CA LEU A 92 4.62 -26.39 12.65
C LEU A 92 5.06 -27.35 13.77
N GLY A 93 6.25 -27.13 14.32
CA GLY A 93 6.77 -27.90 15.46
C GLY A 93 5.84 -27.83 16.66
N GLY A 94 5.34 -26.63 16.98
CA GLY A 94 4.34 -26.39 18.03
C GLY A 94 3.06 -27.19 17.81
N ILE A 95 2.52 -27.22 16.59
CA ILE A 95 1.33 -28.02 16.25
C ILE A 95 1.58 -29.52 16.48
N PHE A 96 2.71 -30.06 16.02
CA PHE A 96 3.01 -31.49 16.19
C PHE A 96 3.21 -31.87 17.66
N LEU A 97 3.91 -31.04 18.42
CA LEU A 97 4.11 -31.23 19.86
C LEU A 97 2.77 -31.18 20.61
N LEU A 98 1.95 -30.17 20.31
CA LEU A 98 0.62 -30.01 20.90
C LEU A 98 -0.30 -31.20 20.57
N LYS A 99 -0.28 -31.69 19.32
CA LYS A 99 -1.04 -32.87 18.90
C LYS A 99 -0.62 -34.13 19.66
N ARG A 100 0.69 -34.35 19.86
CA ARG A 100 1.19 -35.49 20.64
C ARG A 100 0.81 -35.36 22.12
N TYR A 101 0.84 -34.15 22.65
CA TYR A 101 0.47 -33.86 24.03
C TYR A 101 -1.04 -34.08 24.30
N MET A 102 -1.91 -33.67 23.37
CA MET A 102 -3.36 -33.83 23.51
C MET A 102 -3.86 -35.27 23.28
N LYS A 103 -3.02 -36.21 22.81
CA LYS A 103 -3.44 -37.59 22.51
C LYS A 103 -4.05 -38.33 23.72
N ASN A 104 -3.64 -37.98 24.93
CA ASN A 104 -4.07 -38.63 26.16
C ASN A 104 -5.03 -37.77 27.01
N ARG A 105 -5.55 -36.65 26.48
CA ARG A 105 -6.43 -35.72 27.21
C ARG A 105 -7.76 -35.53 26.49
N GLU A 106 -8.78 -35.15 27.23
CA GLU A 106 -10.07 -34.76 26.66
C GLU A 106 -9.97 -33.46 25.85
N LYS A 107 -10.86 -33.34 24.86
CA LYS A 107 -10.96 -32.15 24.00
C LYS A 107 -11.33 -30.92 24.83
N PHE A 108 -10.58 -29.83 24.65
CA PHE A 108 -10.96 -28.54 25.22
C PHE A 108 -12.15 -27.96 24.45
N ASP A 109 -13.11 -27.37 25.16
CA ASP A 109 -14.15 -26.58 24.52
C ASP A 109 -13.64 -25.16 24.24
N LEU A 110 -12.98 -25.00 23.09
CA LEU A 110 -12.45 -23.71 22.64
C LEU A 110 -13.51 -22.82 21.98
N ARG A 111 -14.77 -23.26 21.86
CA ARG A 111 -15.82 -22.52 21.15
C ARG A 111 -15.94 -21.05 21.58
N PRO A 112 -16.03 -20.69 22.88
CA PRO A 112 -16.17 -19.29 23.26
C PRO A 112 -14.92 -18.45 22.89
N VAL A 113 -13.73 -19.03 23.04
CA VAL A 113 -12.46 -18.37 22.68
C VAL A 113 -12.37 -18.18 21.17
N LEU A 114 -12.79 -19.18 20.39
CA LEU A 114 -12.79 -19.12 18.93
C LEU A 114 -13.78 -18.06 18.41
N VAL A 115 -14.95 -17.94 19.04
CA VAL A 115 -15.95 -16.91 18.72
C VAL A 115 -15.37 -15.52 18.99
N LEU A 116 -14.75 -15.31 20.16
CA LEU A 116 -14.10 -14.04 20.49
C LEU A 116 -12.98 -13.69 19.49
N TRP A 117 -12.17 -14.67 19.11
CA TRP A 117 -11.11 -14.50 18.12
C TRP A 117 -11.66 -14.10 16.75
N ASN A 118 -12.72 -14.78 16.28
CA ASN A 118 -13.35 -14.46 15.00
C ASN A 118 -13.99 -13.07 15.00
N ILE A 119 -14.60 -12.64 16.10
CA ILE A 119 -15.12 -11.27 16.24
C ILE A 119 -13.96 -10.26 16.17
N GLY A 120 -12.85 -10.52 16.87
CA GLY A 120 -11.66 -9.66 16.80
C GLY A 120 -11.10 -9.55 15.38
N LEU A 121 -10.97 -10.67 14.67
CA LEU A 121 -10.54 -10.69 13.27
C LEU A 121 -11.54 -9.97 12.35
N ALA A 122 -12.84 -10.11 12.59
CA ALA A 122 -13.87 -9.43 11.80
C ALA A 122 -13.80 -7.91 11.97
N LEU A 123 -13.64 -7.43 13.21
CA LEU A 123 -13.47 -6.00 13.49
C LEU A 123 -12.19 -5.45 12.86
N LEU A 124 -11.07 -6.17 13.00
CA LEU A 124 -9.80 -5.80 12.37
C LEU A 124 -9.94 -5.72 10.85
N SER A 125 -10.60 -6.70 10.24
CA SER A 125 -10.82 -6.74 8.79
C SER A 125 -11.75 -5.62 8.32
N LEU A 126 -12.79 -5.29 9.09
CA LEU A 126 -13.70 -4.19 8.76
C LEU A 126 -12.98 -2.85 8.82
N TRP A 127 -12.20 -2.61 9.88
CA TRP A 127 -11.42 -1.38 10.03
C TRP A 127 -10.36 -1.22 8.94
N GLY A 128 -9.59 -2.29 8.68
CA GLY A 128 -8.62 -2.29 7.58
C GLY A 128 -9.30 -2.11 6.21
N GLY A 129 -10.47 -2.72 6.01
CA GLY A 129 -11.26 -2.57 4.79
C GLY A 129 -11.75 -1.14 4.56
N ILE A 130 -12.30 -0.47 5.59
CA ILE A 130 -12.76 0.92 5.49
C ILE A 130 -11.59 1.83 5.13
N ARG A 131 -10.43 1.65 5.78
CA ARG A 131 -9.22 2.43 5.52
C ARG A 131 -8.72 2.22 4.09
N CYS A 132 -8.52 0.96 3.67
CA CYS A 132 -8.11 0.66 2.29
C CYS A 132 -9.12 1.15 1.24
N ALA A 133 -10.42 1.16 1.55
CA ALA A 133 -11.46 1.63 0.65
C ALA A 133 -11.43 3.14 0.46
N GLN A 134 -11.16 3.91 1.53
CA GLN A 134 -10.97 5.36 1.43
C GLN A 134 -9.81 5.68 0.48
N GLU A 135 -8.70 4.97 0.60
CA GLU A 135 -7.54 5.16 -0.28
C GLU A 135 -7.83 4.83 -1.73
N LEU A 136 -8.46 3.68 -1.95
CA LEU A 136 -8.78 3.25 -3.29
C LEU A 136 -9.77 4.22 -3.95
N TYR A 137 -10.74 4.74 -3.20
CA TYR A 137 -11.73 5.68 -3.70
C TYR A 137 -11.07 6.98 -4.18
N GLN A 138 -10.14 7.54 -3.41
CA GLN A 138 -9.46 8.78 -3.80
C GLN A 138 -8.49 8.59 -4.95
N LEU A 139 -7.77 7.47 -5.00
CA LEU A 139 -6.92 7.13 -6.14
C LEU A 139 -7.75 7.01 -7.42
N MET A 140 -8.94 6.41 -7.31
CA MET A 140 -9.85 6.26 -8.43
C MET A 140 -10.45 7.59 -8.90
N ASP A 141 -10.85 8.46 -7.97
CA ASP A 141 -11.43 9.78 -8.28
C ASP A 141 -10.41 10.73 -8.92
N ASN A 142 -9.16 10.76 -8.41
CA ASN A 142 -8.14 11.69 -8.88
C ASN A 142 -7.31 11.17 -10.08
N TYR A 143 -7.05 9.86 -10.15
CA TYR A 143 -6.10 9.29 -11.12
C TYR A 143 -6.69 8.21 -12.04
N GLY A 144 -7.88 7.72 -11.74
CA GLY A 144 -8.58 6.69 -12.49
C GLY A 144 -8.11 5.26 -12.19
N PHE A 145 -8.88 4.29 -12.71
CA PHE A 145 -8.68 2.86 -12.44
C PHE A 145 -7.35 2.29 -12.97
N LYS A 146 -6.87 2.81 -14.11
CA LYS A 146 -5.59 2.36 -14.70
C LYS A 146 -4.42 2.71 -13.77
N PHE A 147 -4.48 3.88 -13.13
CA PHE A 147 -3.45 4.30 -12.19
C PHE A 147 -3.45 3.44 -10.92
N SER A 148 -4.63 3.18 -10.36
CA SER A 148 -4.76 2.40 -9.12
C SER A 148 -4.27 0.95 -9.26
N MET A 149 -4.52 0.30 -10.40
CA MET A 149 -4.07 -1.09 -10.63
C MET A 149 -2.60 -1.20 -11.01
N CYS A 150 -2.07 -0.28 -11.82
CA CYS A 150 -0.73 -0.43 -12.41
C CYS A 150 0.38 0.30 -11.64
N PHE A 151 0.03 1.34 -10.88
CA PHE A 151 1.03 2.28 -10.30
C PHE A 151 0.85 2.57 -8.81
N ALA A 152 -0.27 2.18 -8.19
CA ALA A 152 -0.56 2.52 -6.79
C ALA A 152 0.52 2.06 -5.79
N GLY A 153 1.23 0.97 -6.06
CA GLY A 153 2.27 0.45 -5.17
C GLY A 153 3.39 1.45 -4.84
N ARG A 154 3.68 2.40 -5.74
CA ARG A 154 4.67 3.46 -5.46
C ARG A 154 4.07 4.53 -4.55
N ALA A 155 2.77 4.78 -4.66
CA ALA A 155 2.11 5.88 -3.98
C ALA A 155 1.97 5.69 -2.48
N PHE A 156 1.95 4.43 -2.04
CA PHE A 156 1.97 4.07 -0.63
C PHE A 156 3.33 4.27 0.06
N LEU A 157 4.35 4.76 -0.67
CA LEU A 157 5.65 5.10 -0.10
C LEU A 157 5.77 6.59 0.22
N ASP A 158 4.78 7.43 -0.12
CA ASP A 158 4.79 8.84 0.25
C ASP A 158 4.32 9.04 1.69
N ASN A 159 5.12 9.79 2.47
CA ASN A 159 4.85 10.14 3.85
C ASN A 159 4.20 11.52 4.02
N ARG A 160 3.81 12.19 2.93
CA ARG A 160 3.09 13.46 3.05
C ARG A 160 1.80 13.30 3.85
N VAL A 161 1.86 13.87 5.04
CA VAL A 161 0.70 14.27 5.84
C VAL A 161 0.36 15.71 5.46
N GLY A 162 -0.84 15.94 4.91
CA GLY A 162 -1.32 17.29 4.55
C GLY A 162 -1.66 17.48 3.07
#